data_AF-A0A023NB69-F1
#
_entry.id   AF-A0A023NB69-F1
#
_cell.length_a   1.000
_cell.length_b   1.000
_cell.length_c   1.000
_cell.angle_alpha   90.00
_cell.angle_beta   90.00
_cell.angle_gamma   90.00
#
_symmetry.space_group_name_H-M   'P 1'
#
loop_
_entity.id
_entity.type
_entity.pdbx_description
1 polymer ?
#
loop_
_entity_poly.entity_id
_entity_poly.type
_entity_poly.pdbx_seq_one_letter_code
_entity_poly.pdbx_strand_id
1 'polypeptide(L)'
;CKVSCGWSGKASVSAPVTSCDVTDTALNDDGNTQSACDGGSAYTCSTQQPWAINDTLAYGFAAVNIAGQSESDWCCSCYALTFTSTAIAGKTLVVQATNTGGDLGSNQFDLAM
;
A
#
# COMPACT_ATOMS: atom_id res chain seq x y z
N CYS A 1 -0.14 -5.23 -10.12
CA CYS A 1 0.08 -3.91 -10.77
C CYS A 1 1.21 -3.18 -10.03
N LYS A 2 1.73 -2.09 -10.58
CA LYS A 2 2.45 -1.09 -9.76
C LYS A 2 1.46 -0.37 -8.85
N VAL A 3 1.83 -0.14 -7.59
CA VAL A 3 0.99 0.58 -6.62
C VAL A 3 0.94 2.08 -6.91
N SER A 4 -0.18 2.75 -6.65
CA SER A 4 -0.37 4.15 -7.05
C SER A 4 0.59 5.12 -6.36
N CYS A 5 0.96 4.90 -5.09
CA CYS A 5 1.98 5.70 -4.40
C CYS A 5 3.42 5.37 -4.85
N GLY A 6 3.60 4.44 -5.79
CA GLY A 6 4.87 4.15 -6.45
C GLY A 6 5.16 5.05 -7.64
N TRP A 7 4.26 5.98 -7.97
CA TRP A 7 4.50 7.04 -8.96
C TRP A 7 5.10 8.28 -8.30
N SER A 8 6.08 8.89 -8.98
CA SER A 8 6.66 10.16 -8.55
C SER A 8 5.65 11.30 -8.53
N GLY A 9 5.80 12.20 -7.54
CA GLY A 9 4.95 13.39 -7.38
C GLY A 9 3.56 13.14 -6.78
N LYS A 10 3.26 11.93 -6.29
CA LYS A 10 1.97 11.61 -5.65
C LYS A 10 1.79 12.25 -4.27
N ALA A 11 2.86 12.38 -3.51
CA ALA A 11 2.89 13.00 -2.19
C ALA A 11 4.28 13.60 -1.90
N SER A 12 4.38 14.40 -0.83
CA SER A 12 5.66 14.92 -0.34
C SER A 12 6.38 13.85 0.49
N VAL A 13 7.14 12.99 -0.18
CA VAL A 13 7.84 11.84 0.41
C VAL A 13 9.32 11.84 0.01
N SER A 14 10.14 11.09 0.74
CA SER A 14 11.58 10.95 0.42
C SER A 14 11.83 10.14 -0.86
N ALA A 15 10.96 9.18 -1.15
CA ALA A 15 10.90 8.41 -2.39
C ALA A 15 9.49 7.81 -2.55
N PRO A 16 9.03 7.55 -3.78
CA PRO A 16 7.82 6.77 -4.03
C PRO A 16 7.93 5.35 -3.47
N VAL A 17 6.81 4.66 -3.30
CA VAL A 17 6.82 3.24 -2.91
C VAL A 17 7.55 2.42 -3.97
N THR A 18 8.56 1.65 -3.54
CA THR A 18 9.38 0.84 -4.43
C THR A 18 8.52 -0.12 -5.25
N SER A 19 8.77 -0.17 -6.55
CA SER A 19 8.25 -1.22 -7.43
C SER A 19 9.36 -2.22 -7.77
N CYS A 20 8.97 -3.44 -8.07
CA CYS A 20 9.88 -4.51 -8.46
C CYS A 20 9.62 -4.98 -9.89
N ASP A 21 10.62 -5.59 -10.52
CA ASP A 21 10.44 -6.32 -11.78
C ASP A 21 9.76 -7.68 -11.55
N VAL A 22 9.58 -8.45 -12.64
CA VAL A 22 8.92 -9.77 -12.59
C VAL A 22 9.68 -10.82 -11.76
N THR A 23 10.96 -10.58 -11.49
CA THR A 23 11.82 -11.43 -10.67
C THR A 23 11.92 -10.96 -9.21
N ASP A 24 11.09 -9.98 -8.83
CA ASP A 24 11.07 -9.35 -7.51
C ASP A 24 12.32 -8.53 -7.17
N THR A 25 13.04 -8.06 -8.21
CA THR A 25 14.17 -7.14 -8.03
C THR A 25 13.66 -5.69 -8.00
N ALA A 26 14.02 -4.93 -6.96
CA ALA A 26 13.67 -3.52 -6.84
C ALA A 26 14.21 -2.69 -8.02
N LEU A 27 13.32 -1.95 -8.67
CA LEU A 27 13.64 -1.17 -9.87
C LEU A 27 14.50 0.07 -9.57
N ASN A 28 14.35 0.67 -8.37
CA ASN A 28 15.13 1.82 -7.89
C ASN A 28 15.24 2.97 -8.90
N ASP A 29 14.17 3.22 -9.64
CA ASP A 29 14.13 4.12 -10.79
C ASP A 29 13.26 5.36 -10.52
N ASP A 30 13.06 5.71 -9.25
CA ASP A 30 12.21 6.81 -8.79
C ASP A 30 10.80 6.78 -9.39
N GLY A 31 10.24 5.57 -9.54
CA GLY A 31 8.88 5.38 -10.01
C GLY A 31 8.67 5.67 -11.50
N ASN A 32 9.72 5.61 -12.32
CA ASN A 32 9.63 5.88 -13.76
C ASN A 32 9.04 4.72 -14.58
N THR A 33 9.28 3.47 -14.20
CA THR A 33 8.83 2.30 -14.97
C THR A 33 7.31 2.18 -14.93
N GLN A 34 6.73 1.90 -16.11
CA GLN A 34 5.29 1.72 -16.29
C GLN A 34 4.77 0.48 -15.56
N SER A 35 3.56 0.57 -15.01
CA SER A 35 2.85 -0.55 -14.40
C SER A 35 2.69 -1.71 -15.38
N ALA A 36 2.94 -2.94 -14.94
CA ALA A 36 2.66 -4.13 -15.72
C ALA A 36 1.17 -4.30 -16.07
N CYS A 37 0.26 -3.69 -15.29
CA CYS A 37 -1.17 -3.70 -15.61
C CYS A 37 -1.55 -2.77 -16.77
N ASP A 38 -0.62 -1.90 -17.19
CA ASP A 38 -0.78 -1.00 -18.34
C ASP A 38 0.27 -1.31 -19.43
N GLY A 39 0.77 -2.55 -19.47
CA GLY A 39 1.73 -3.02 -20.48
C GLY A 39 3.21 -2.70 -20.18
N GLY A 40 3.54 -2.24 -18.97
CA GLY A 40 4.90 -2.03 -18.50
C GLY A 40 5.54 -3.25 -17.82
N SER A 41 6.52 -3.00 -16.96
CA SER A 41 7.29 -4.05 -16.26
C SER A 41 7.46 -3.82 -14.76
N ALA A 42 6.71 -2.88 -14.17
CA ALA A 42 6.68 -2.64 -12.73
C ALA A 42 5.52 -3.38 -12.04
N TYR A 43 5.85 -4.09 -10.97
CA TYR A 43 4.96 -4.87 -10.11
C TYR A 43 5.10 -4.42 -8.65
N THR A 44 4.12 -4.77 -7.81
CA THR A 44 4.28 -4.73 -6.34
C THR A 44 5.36 -5.71 -5.92
N CYS A 45 6.27 -5.28 -5.04
CA CYS A 45 7.31 -6.15 -4.49
C CYS A 45 6.72 -7.18 -3.50
N SER A 46 7.27 -8.40 -3.46
CA SER A 46 6.84 -9.46 -2.53
C SER A 46 7.11 -9.10 -1.06
N THR A 47 8.04 -8.19 -0.81
CA THR A 47 8.33 -7.63 0.52
C THR A 47 7.21 -6.71 1.03
N GLN A 48 6.27 -6.33 0.18
CA GLN A 48 5.10 -5.52 0.54
C GLN A 48 3.89 -6.40 0.93
N GLN A 49 4.17 -7.50 1.62
CA GLN A 49 3.20 -8.46 2.16
C GLN A 49 3.06 -8.29 3.68
N PRO A 50 1.90 -8.63 4.28
CA PRO A 50 1.70 -8.47 5.71
C PRO A 50 2.44 -9.55 6.51
N TRP A 51 2.83 -9.23 7.74
CA TRP A 51 3.45 -10.19 8.66
C TRP A 51 3.01 -9.96 10.11
N ALA A 52 2.93 -11.05 10.87
CA ALA A 52 2.62 -11.00 12.29
C ALA A 52 3.88 -10.62 13.10
N ILE A 53 3.72 -9.67 14.01
CA ILE A 53 4.72 -9.38 15.06
C ILE A 53 4.50 -10.32 16.24
N ASN A 54 3.25 -10.56 16.60
CA ASN A 54 2.80 -11.53 17.61
C ASN A 54 1.30 -11.84 17.38
N ASP A 55 0.68 -12.55 18.32
CA ASP A 55 -0.72 -12.99 18.20
C ASP A 55 -1.75 -11.85 18.10
N THR A 56 -1.41 -10.64 18.56
CA THR A 56 -2.32 -9.48 18.62
C THR A 56 -1.91 -8.31 17.74
N LEU A 57 -0.69 -8.32 17.18
CA LEU A 57 -0.16 -7.25 16.33
C LEU A 57 0.44 -7.80 15.03
N ALA A 58 0.05 -7.20 13.91
CA ALA A 58 0.66 -7.40 12.60
C ALA A 58 1.01 -6.06 11.94
N TYR A 59 1.92 -6.10 10.97
CA TYR A 59 2.23 -5.00 10.06
C TYR A 59 1.91 -5.40 8.61
N GLY A 60 1.63 -4.41 7.76
CA GLY A 60 1.34 -4.66 6.36
C GLY A 60 1.13 -3.39 5.54
N PHE A 61 0.41 -3.55 4.43
CA PHE A 61 0.19 -2.51 3.44
C PHE A 61 -1.27 -2.53 2.98
N ALA A 62 -1.77 -1.40 2.50
CA ALA A 62 -3.15 -1.30 2.04
C ALA A 62 -3.30 -0.33 0.86
N ALA A 63 -4.30 -0.59 0.01
CA ALA A 63 -4.93 0.44 -0.78
C ALA A 63 -5.98 1.16 0.06
N VAL A 64 -6.04 2.49 -0.02
CA VAL A 64 -6.95 3.27 0.84
C VAL A 64 -7.74 4.30 0.05
N ASN A 65 -8.92 4.63 0.58
CA ASN A 65 -9.69 5.82 0.24
C ASN A 65 -10.18 6.45 1.54
N ILE A 66 -9.58 7.58 1.93
CA ILE A 66 -9.90 8.26 3.19
C ILE A 66 -10.79 9.47 2.91
N ALA A 67 -11.92 9.55 3.62
CA ALA A 67 -12.91 10.58 3.39
C ALA A 67 -12.33 11.99 3.61
N GLY A 68 -12.51 12.86 2.62
CA GLY A 68 -12.02 14.25 2.68
C GLY A 68 -10.51 14.40 2.50
N GLN A 69 -9.82 13.35 2.09
CA GLN A 69 -8.39 13.35 1.77
C GLN A 69 -8.15 12.96 0.31
N SER A 70 -6.90 13.04 -0.11
CA SER A 70 -6.41 12.70 -1.44
C SER A 70 -5.12 11.88 -1.37
N GLU A 71 -4.63 11.39 -2.51
CA GLU A 71 -3.36 10.64 -2.56
C GLU A 71 -2.18 11.42 -1.96
N SER A 72 -2.16 12.75 -2.05
CA SER A 72 -1.09 13.54 -1.43
C SER A 72 -1.11 13.53 0.10
N ASP A 73 -2.26 13.21 0.70
CA ASP A 73 -2.44 13.15 2.15
C ASP A 73 -2.12 11.74 2.71
N TRP A 74 -2.55 10.69 2.01
CA TRP A 74 -2.41 9.31 2.51
C TRP A 74 -1.21 8.55 1.96
N CYS A 75 -0.65 8.91 0.80
CA CYS A 75 0.45 8.11 0.24
C CYS A 75 1.63 8.06 1.22
N CYS A 76 2.05 6.84 1.53
CA CYS A 76 3.10 6.50 2.49
C CYS A 76 2.75 6.76 3.97
N SER A 77 1.56 7.29 4.29
CA SER A 77 1.06 7.43 5.66
C SER A 77 0.78 6.06 6.28
N CYS A 78 0.94 5.97 7.60
CA CYS A 78 0.69 4.75 8.36
C CYS A 78 -0.53 4.88 9.27
N TYR A 79 -1.34 3.83 9.36
CA TYR A 79 -2.56 3.78 10.15
C TYR A 79 -2.58 2.53 11.02
N ALA A 80 -2.91 2.67 12.30
CA ALA A 80 -3.14 1.53 13.19
C ALA A 80 -4.64 1.18 13.17
N LEU A 81 -4.96 0.01 12.60
CA LEU A 81 -6.32 -0.51 12.51
C LEU A 81 -6.57 -1.46 13.67
N THR A 82 -7.54 -1.16 14.52
CA THR A 82 -8.05 -2.11 15.52
C THR A 82 -9.33 -2.74 14.99
N PHE A 83 -9.31 -4.04 14.76
CA PHE A 83 -10.48 -4.74 14.22
C PHE A 83 -11.62 -4.76 15.26
N THR A 84 -12.85 -4.49 14.83
CA THR A 84 -14.02 -4.39 15.71
C THR A 84 -14.99 -5.57 15.60
N SER A 85 -14.74 -6.49 14.68
CA SER A 85 -15.63 -7.63 14.39
C SER A 85 -14.86 -8.84 13.87
N THR A 86 -15.57 -9.95 13.62
CA THR A 86 -15.04 -11.27 13.19
C THR A 86 -14.15 -11.96 14.25
N ALA A 87 -13.45 -13.03 13.86
CA ALA A 87 -12.56 -13.80 14.74
C ALA A 87 -11.29 -13.03 15.17
N ILE A 88 -10.99 -11.89 14.54
CA ILE A 88 -9.79 -11.08 14.83
C ILE A 88 -10.12 -9.77 15.58
N ALA A 89 -11.35 -9.60 16.06
CA ALA A 89 -11.73 -8.42 16.84
C ALA A 89 -10.77 -8.18 18.02
N GLY A 90 -10.36 -6.93 18.22
CA GLY A 90 -9.39 -6.50 19.22
C GLY A 90 -7.92 -6.64 18.81
N LYS A 91 -7.60 -7.37 17.73
CA LYS A 91 -6.24 -7.38 17.16
C LYS A 91 -5.95 -6.08 16.41
N THR A 92 -4.68 -5.77 16.26
CA THR A 92 -4.19 -4.58 15.58
C THR A 92 -3.38 -4.94 14.34
N LEU A 93 -3.65 -4.24 13.23
CA LEU A 93 -2.81 -4.24 12.04
C LEU A 93 -2.36 -2.81 11.77
N VAL A 94 -1.05 -2.55 11.78
CA VAL A 94 -0.53 -1.26 11.30
C VAL A 94 -0.21 -1.38 9.82
N VAL A 95 -0.84 -0.55 8.99
CA VAL A 95 -0.65 -0.56 7.54
C VAL A 95 -0.01 0.73 7.06
N GLN A 96 0.85 0.63 6.06
CA GLN A 96 1.20 1.75 5.20
C GLN A 96 0.24 1.82 4.01
N ALA A 97 -0.30 3.01 3.72
CA ALA A 97 -1.08 3.25 2.52
C ALA A 97 -0.14 3.37 1.30
N THR A 98 -0.16 2.38 0.42
CA THR A 98 0.71 2.31 -0.77
C THR A 98 -0.04 2.50 -2.08
N ASN A 99 -1.36 2.39 -2.04
CA ASN A 99 -2.20 2.44 -3.23
C ASN A 99 -3.52 3.16 -2.94
N THR A 100 -4.23 3.52 -4.00
CA THR A 100 -5.64 3.90 -3.97
C THR A 100 -6.43 2.94 -4.82
N GLY A 101 -7.54 2.43 -4.28
CA GLY A 101 -8.53 1.72 -5.10
C GLY A 101 -9.63 2.70 -5.52
N GLY A 102 -9.83 2.86 -6.83
CA GLY A 102 -10.79 3.81 -7.39
C GLY A 102 -12.26 3.41 -7.15
N ASP A 103 -12.50 2.16 -6.79
CA ASP A 103 -13.79 1.57 -6.43
C ASP A 103 -14.02 1.51 -4.91
N LEU A 104 -13.04 1.93 -4.11
CA LEU A 104 -13.15 1.95 -2.66
C LEU A 104 -14.10 3.05 -2.21
N GLY A 105 -15.01 2.70 -1.29
CA GLY A 105 -15.84 3.64 -0.57
C GLY A 105 -15.05 4.46 0.45
N SER A 106 -15.74 5.42 1.06
CA SER A 106 -15.15 6.30 2.08
C SER A 106 -14.62 5.51 3.29
N ASN A 107 -13.37 5.81 3.69
CA ASN A 107 -12.63 5.18 4.79
C ASN A 107 -12.43 3.66 4.62
N GLN A 108 -12.36 3.18 3.37
CA GLN A 108 -12.11 1.79 3.08
C GLN A 108 -10.60 1.51 2.95
N PHE A 109 -10.17 0.42 3.58
CA PHE A 109 -8.83 -0.14 3.49
C PHE A 109 -8.95 -1.51 2.81
N ASP A 110 -8.31 -1.66 1.66
CA ASP A 110 -8.13 -2.95 0.99
C ASP A 110 -6.73 -3.48 1.31
N LEU A 111 -6.67 -4.53 2.11
CA LEU A 111 -5.42 -5.04 2.69
C LEU A 111 -4.66 -5.86 1.65
N ALA A 112 -3.36 -5.58 1.46
CA ALA A 112 -2.49 -6.44 0.67
C ALA A 112 -2.28 -7.77 1.40
N MET A 113 -2.42 -8.89 0.68
CA MET A 113 -2.29 -10.26 1.20
C MET A 113 -1.63 -11.19 0.18
#